data_AF-A0A9Q3ECC7-F1
#
_entry.id   AF-A0A9Q3ECC7-F1
#
_cell.length_a   1.000
_cell.length_b   1.000
_cell.length_c   1.000
_cell.angle_alpha   90.00
_cell.angle_beta   90.00
_cell.angle_gamma   90.00
#
_symmetry.space_group_name_H-M   'P 1'
#
loop_
_entity.id
_entity.type
_entity.pdbx_description
1 polymer ?
#
loop_
_entity_poly.entity_id
_entity_poly.type
_entity_poly.pdbx_seq_one_letter_code
_entity_poly.pdbx_strand_id
1 'polypeptide(L)'
;MTDKITDSKDLTNITILDGTNFSQWNIQMKIHLRAKDLLDVCKKSLPGDATIPATNKWTKASYDTINIITTRISECVFLEVINSETTEKANLLWSKINEQYVSKILINRGRVWMDWQTCFYNDPSPTNLPSALVSTTN
;
A
#
# COMPACT_ATOMS: atom_id res chain seq x y z
N MET A 1 -11.08 16.55 30.35
CA MET A 1 -9.73 16.79 29.82
C MET A 1 -9.36 15.53 29.05
N THR A 2 -9.67 15.50 27.76
CA THR A 2 -9.42 14.34 26.90
C THR A 2 -8.42 14.78 25.85
N ASP A 3 -7.19 14.32 25.99
CA ASP A 3 -6.09 14.60 25.08
C ASP A 3 -6.46 14.17 23.66
N LYS A 4 -6.80 15.13 22.82
CA LYS A 4 -6.89 15.00 21.37
C LYS A 4 -5.61 15.51 20.73
N ILE A 5 -4.44 14.98 21.10
CA ILE A 5 -3.18 15.26 20.36
C ILE A 5 -2.27 14.03 20.40
N THR A 6 -2.69 12.94 19.79
CA THR A 6 -1.79 11.82 19.43
C THR A 6 -2.29 11.24 18.13
N ASP A 7 -1.92 11.80 16.99
CA ASP A 7 -2.17 11.12 15.70
C ASP A 7 -1.25 11.61 14.57
N SER A 8 -0.77 12.86 14.61
CA SER A 8 0.08 13.39 13.52
C SER A 8 1.51 12.81 13.51
N LYS A 9 2.12 12.60 14.70
CA LYS A 9 3.49 12.04 14.82
C LYS A 9 3.57 10.55 14.48
N ASP A 10 2.50 9.78 14.70
CA ASP A 10 2.53 8.32 14.48
C ASP A 10 2.57 7.93 13.00
N LEU A 11 2.11 8.84 12.14
CA LEU A 11 2.05 8.64 10.70
C LEU A 11 3.27 9.24 9.96
N THR A 12 4.17 9.99 10.63
CA THR A 12 5.33 10.62 9.97
C THR A 12 6.30 9.61 9.38
N ASN A 13 6.28 8.37 9.87
CA ASN A 13 7.15 7.29 9.42
C ASN A 13 6.58 6.53 8.20
N ILE A 14 5.36 6.86 7.77
CA ILE A 14 4.74 6.27 6.59
C ILE A 14 4.88 7.25 5.42
N THR A 15 5.52 6.79 4.34
CA THR A 15 5.62 7.56 3.10
C THR A 15 4.24 7.81 2.50
N ILE A 16 4.10 8.83 1.66
CA ILE A 16 2.87 9.05 0.89
C ILE A 16 2.93 8.15 -0.34
N LEU A 17 1.88 7.37 -0.61
CA LEU A 17 1.80 6.56 -1.84
C LEU A 17 1.65 7.48 -3.05
N ASP A 18 2.65 7.49 -3.93
CA ASP A 18 2.66 8.26 -5.19
C ASP A 18 2.63 7.37 -6.43
N GLY A 19 2.56 6.06 -6.22
CA GLY A 19 2.50 5.04 -7.26
C GLY A 19 3.85 4.47 -7.70
N THR A 20 4.97 5.10 -7.32
CA THR A 20 6.32 4.59 -7.58
C THR A 20 6.89 3.84 -6.38
N ASN A 21 6.46 4.21 -5.17
CA ASN A 21 6.97 3.72 -3.90
C ASN A 21 6.10 2.64 -3.22
N PHE A 22 5.24 1.95 -3.99
CA PHE A 22 4.23 1.05 -3.43
C PHE A 22 4.81 -0.05 -2.52
N SER A 23 5.97 -0.64 -2.87
CA SER A 23 6.59 -1.69 -2.03
C SER A 23 6.92 -1.18 -0.62
N GLN A 24 7.57 -0.01 -0.54
CA GLN A 24 7.94 0.62 0.72
C GLN A 24 6.70 1.06 1.50
N TRP A 25 5.76 1.75 0.84
CA TRP A 25 4.51 2.18 1.42
C TRP A 25 3.72 1.00 2.01
N ASN A 26 3.60 -0.10 1.26
CA ASN A 26 2.82 -1.28 1.67
C ASN A 26 3.40 -1.93 2.93
N ILE A 27 4.73 -2.02 3.04
CA ILE A 27 5.40 -2.55 4.23
C ILE A 27 5.15 -1.65 5.44
N GLN A 28 5.37 -0.34 5.29
CA GLN A 28 5.19 0.63 6.37
C GLN A 28 3.73 0.67 6.84
N MET A 29 2.77 0.70 5.91
CA MET A 29 1.35 0.70 6.21
C MET A 29 0.91 -0.59 6.92
N LYS A 30 1.38 -1.77 6.48
CA LYS A 30 1.11 -3.05 7.15
C LYS A 30 1.62 -3.06 8.59
N ILE A 31 2.82 -2.55 8.84
CA ILE A 31 3.40 -2.47 10.18
C ILE A 31 2.52 -1.56 11.07
N HIS A 32 2.14 -0.40 10.56
CA HIS A 32 1.33 0.56 11.30
C HIS A 32 -0.06 0.01 11.63
N LEU A 33 -0.75 -0.59 10.65
CA LEU A 33 -2.07 -1.19 10.86
C LEU A 33 -2.01 -2.39 11.81
N ARG A 34 -0.93 -3.18 11.82
CA ARG A 34 -0.73 -4.25 12.80
C ARG A 34 -0.60 -3.72 14.23
N ALA A 35 0.17 -2.66 14.41
CA ALA A 35 0.36 -2.05 15.73
C ALA A 35 -0.96 -1.53 16.33
N LYS A 36 -1.94 -1.16 15.49
CA LYS A 36 -3.27 -0.69 15.89
C LYS A 36 -4.36 -1.78 15.87
N ASP A 37 -4.02 -3.04 15.60
CA ASP A 37 -4.98 -4.15 15.43
C ASP A 37 -6.05 -3.90 14.33
N LEU A 38 -5.65 -3.21 13.27
CA LEU A 38 -6.51 -2.82 12.15
C LEU A 38 -6.23 -3.62 10.87
N LEU A 39 -5.13 -4.38 10.80
CA LEU A 39 -4.77 -5.08 9.55
C LEU A 39 -5.82 -6.13 9.15
N ASP A 40 -6.55 -6.71 10.10
CA ASP A 40 -7.51 -7.77 9.83
C ASP A 40 -8.70 -7.29 9.01
N VAL A 41 -9.15 -6.04 9.19
CA VAL A 41 -10.25 -5.46 8.40
C VAL A 41 -9.87 -5.18 6.95
N CYS A 42 -8.56 -5.15 6.63
CA CYS A 42 -8.07 -5.08 5.25
C CYS A 42 -8.07 -6.43 4.53
N LYS A 43 -7.94 -7.53 5.27
CA LYS A 43 -7.70 -8.87 4.68
C LYS A 43 -8.94 -9.75 4.66
N LYS A 44 -9.82 -9.56 5.63
CA LYS A 44 -10.99 -10.40 5.83
C LYS A 44 -12.24 -9.58 5.55
N SER A 45 -13.29 -10.25 5.11
CA SER A 45 -14.64 -9.68 5.12
C SER A 45 -15.28 -9.94 6.48
N LEU A 46 -16.23 -9.07 6.87
CA LEU A 46 -17.03 -9.29 8.07
C LEU A 46 -17.76 -10.65 7.96
N PRO A 47 -17.71 -11.52 9.00
CA PRO A 47 -18.48 -12.75 9.04
C PRO A 47 -19.99 -12.45 9.00
N GLY A 48 -20.76 -13.19 8.19
CA GLY A 48 -22.20 -12.99 8.03
C GLY A 48 -23.03 -13.29 9.28
N ASP A 49 -22.46 -14.02 10.23
CA ASP A 49 -23.04 -14.42 11.52
C ASP A 49 -22.54 -13.55 12.70
N ALA A 50 -21.88 -12.43 12.42
CA ALA A 50 -21.37 -11.54 13.44
C ALA A 50 -22.49 -10.90 14.29
N THR A 51 -22.29 -10.90 15.60
CA THR A 51 -23.18 -10.20 16.54
C THR A 51 -23.18 -8.70 16.28
N ILE A 52 -24.28 -8.00 16.60
CA ILE A 52 -24.40 -6.54 16.41
C ILE A 52 -23.21 -5.76 17.03
N PRO A 53 -22.74 -6.07 18.27
CA PRO A 53 -21.57 -5.41 18.83
C PRO A 53 -20.28 -5.65 18.04
N ALA A 54 -20.08 -6.87 17.53
CA ALA A 54 -18.93 -7.22 16.72
C ALA A 54 -18.95 -6.48 15.36
N THR A 55 -20.12 -6.39 14.73
CA THR A 55 -20.34 -5.64 13.50
C THR A 55 -20.02 -4.16 13.70
N ASN A 56 -20.51 -3.53 14.77
CA ASN A 56 -20.22 -2.12 15.03
C ASN A 56 -18.72 -1.86 15.27
N LYS A 57 -18.05 -2.76 16.02
CA LYS A 57 -16.60 -2.69 16.23
C LYS A 57 -15.84 -2.80 14.90
N TRP A 58 -16.24 -3.74 14.05
CA TRP A 58 -15.63 -3.97 12.74
C TRP A 58 -15.82 -2.79 11.79
N THR A 59 -17.04 -2.24 11.72
CA THR A 59 -17.35 -1.07 10.90
C THR A 59 -16.53 0.13 11.33
N LYS A 60 -16.41 0.38 12.64
CA LYS A 60 -15.54 1.44 13.16
C LYS A 60 -14.09 1.21 12.77
N ALA A 61 -13.55 0.02 12.99
CA ALA A 61 -12.18 -0.33 12.60
C ALA A 61 -11.96 -0.19 11.09
N SER A 62 -12.98 -0.48 10.27
CA SER A 62 -12.93 -0.28 8.82
C SER A 62 -12.81 1.21 8.47
N TYR A 63 -13.62 2.07 9.06
CA TYR A 63 -13.53 3.52 8.83
C TYR A 63 -12.20 4.12 9.34
N ASP A 64 -11.74 3.70 10.53
CA ASP A 64 -10.45 4.14 11.07
C ASP A 64 -9.30 3.76 10.12
N THR A 65 -9.35 2.55 9.55
CA THR A 65 -8.38 2.07 8.57
C THR A 65 -8.43 2.86 7.27
N ILE A 66 -9.62 3.12 6.73
CA ILE A 66 -9.79 3.92 5.51
C ILE A 66 -9.21 5.31 5.73
N ASN A 67 -9.51 5.95 6.87
CA ASN A 67 -8.98 7.27 7.20
C ASN A 67 -7.45 7.28 7.27
N ILE A 68 -6.82 6.27 7.90
CA ILE A 68 -5.37 6.15 7.93
C ILE A 68 -4.78 6.01 6.52
N ILE A 69 -5.37 5.16 5.69
CA ILE A 69 -4.91 4.94 4.31
C ILE A 69 -5.05 6.23 3.49
N THR A 70 -6.21 6.88 3.52
CA THR A 70 -6.48 8.07 2.69
C THR A 70 -5.59 9.26 3.07
N THR A 71 -5.17 9.38 4.33
CA THR A 71 -4.20 10.42 4.74
C THR A 71 -2.78 10.19 4.22
N ARG A 72 -2.48 8.98 3.74
CA ARG A 72 -1.13 8.57 3.28
C ARG A 72 -1.12 8.09 1.84
N ILE A 73 -2.07 8.56 1.03
CA ILE A 73 -2.04 8.45 -0.43
C ILE A 73 -2.01 9.85 -1.05
N SER A 74 -1.37 9.98 -2.20
CA SER A 74 -1.40 11.21 -3.00
C SER A 74 -2.78 11.40 -3.65
N GLU A 75 -3.07 12.62 -4.09
CA GLU A 75 -4.31 12.97 -4.79
C GLU A 75 -4.53 12.12 -6.05
N CYS A 76 -3.48 11.88 -6.84
CA CYS A 76 -3.57 11.04 -8.03
C CYS A 76 -4.02 9.61 -7.68
N VAL A 77 -3.42 9.02 -6.64
CA VAL A 77 -3.81 7.68 -6.17
C VAL A 77 -5.23 7.69 -5.61
N PHE A 78 -5.61 8.74 -4.87
CA PHE A 78 -6.96 8.90 -4.33
C PHE A 78 -8.01 8.80 -5.44
N LEU A 79 -7.84 9.55 -6.54
CA LEU A 79 -8.78 9.54 -7.67
C LEU A 79 -8.84 8.18 -8.39
N GLU A 80 -7.74 7.41 -8.41
CA GLU A 80 -7.71 6.07 -9.01
C GLU A 80 -8.44 5.02 -8.14
N VAL A 81 -8.23 5.07 -6.83
CA VAL A 81 -8.64 3.97 -5.93
C VAL A 81 -9.94 4.25 -5.19
N ILE A 82 -10.28 5.51 -4.90
CA ILE A 82 -11.47 5.85 -4.11
C ILE A 82 -12.72 5.96 -4.99
N ASN A 83 -13.74 5.19 -4.62
CA ASN A 83 -15.09 5.17 -5.18
C ASN A 83 -16.10 4.86 -4.06
N SER A 84 -17.40 4.92 -4.37
CA SER A 84 -18.48 4.70 -3.38
C SER A 84 -18.40 3.36 -2.63
N GLU A 85 -17.82 2.32 -3.23
CA GLU A 85 -17.71 1.00 -2.61
C GLU A 85 -16.49 0.92 -1.66
N THR A 86 -15.37 1.50 -2.07
CA THR A 86 -14.12 1.51 -1.28
C THR A 86 -14.14 2.48 -0.10
N THR A 87 -15.03 3.48 -0.12
CA THR A 87 -15.24 4.39 1.02
C THR A 87 -15.94 3.72 2.20
N GLU A 88 -16.62 2.61 1.97
CA GLU A 88 -17.38 1.89 3.00
C GLU A 88 -16.60 0.71 3.59
N LYS A 89 -15.75 0.08 2.78
CA LYS A 89 -15.15 -1.22 3.10
C LYS A 89 -13.63 -1.19 2.93
N ALA A 90 -12.92 -1.30 4.07
CA ALA A 90 -11.46 -1.24 4.11
C ALA A 90 -10.79 -2.37 3.33
N ASN A 91 -11.38 -3.58 3.32
CA ASN A 91 -10.87 -4.71 2.55
C ASN A 91 -10.95 -4.45 1.03
N LEU A 92 -12.02 -3.84 0.54
CA LEU A 92 -12.15 -3.50 -0.88
C LEU A 92 -11.14 -2.43 -1.29
N LEU A 93 -10.98 -1.38 -0.47
CA LEU A 93 -9.97 -0.36 -0.70
C LEU A 93 -8.56 -0.97 -0.75
N TRP A 94 -8.24 -1.81 0.24
CA TRP A 94 -6.95 -2.48 0.34
C TRP A 94 -6.67 -3.37 -0.86
N SER A 95 -7.62 -4.21 -1.26
CA SER A 95 -7.49 -5.08 -2.44
C SER A 95 -7.29 -4.27 -3.71
N LYS A 96 -8.08 -3.21 -3.93
CA LYS A 96 -7.96 -2.36 -5.11
C LYS A 96 -6.59 -1.68 -5.20
N ILE A 97 -6.07 -1.16 -4.09
CA ILE A 97 -4.71 -0.59 -4.06
C ILE A 97 -3.68 -1.68 -4.43
N ASN A 98 -3.77 -2.87 -3.85
CA ASN A 98 -2.82 -3.95 -4.17
C ASN A 98 -2.93 -4.36 -5.65
N GLU A 99 -4.12 -4.55 -6.20
CA GLU A 99 -4.31 -4.94 -7.60
C GLU A 99 -3.71 -3.94 -8.59
N GLN A 100 -3.96 -2.64 -8.36
CA GLN A 100 -3.43 -1.57 -9.20
C GLN A 100 -1.90 -1.52 -9.18
N TYR A 101 -1.30 -1.58 -7.99
CA TYR A 101 0.12 -1.29 -7.84
C TYR A 101 1.03 -2.53 -7.84
N VAL A 102 0.52 -3.73 -7.52
CA VAL A 102 1.26 -4.99 -7.73
C VAL A 102 1.49 -5.20 -9.23
N SER A 103 0.45 -4.97 -10.05
CA SER A 103 0.56 -5.08 -11.52
C SER A 103 1.53 -4.06 -12.09
N LYS A 104 1.44 -2.78 -11.67
CA LYS A 104 2.36 -1.71 -12.08
C LYS A 104 3.83 -2.04 -11.73
N ILE A 105 4.10 -2.59 -10.54
CA ILE A 105 5.48 -3.00 -10.18
C ILE A 105 6.01 -4.10 -11.10
N LEU A 106 5.21 -5.12 -11.40
CA LEU A 106 5.64 -6.23 -12.27
C LEU A 106 5.94 -5.73 -13.69
N ILE A 107 5.07 -4.88 -14.23
CA ILE A 107 5.25 -4.25 -15.56
C ILE A 107 6.52 -3.39 -15.56
N ASN A 108 6.72 -2.56 -14.54
CA ASN A 108 7.89 -1.69 -14.45
C ASN A 108 9.19 -2.48 -14.37
N ARG A 109 9.23 -3.56 -13.58
CA ARG A 109 10.38 -4.48 -13.54
C ARG A 109 10.64 -5.13 -14.90
N GLY A 110 9.59 -5.54 -15.60
CA GLY A 110 9.70 -6.07 -16.96
C GLY A 110 10.31 -5.06 -17.94
N ARG A 111 9.88 -3.80 -17.91
CA ARG A 111 10.47 -2.74 -18.76
C ARG A 111 11.94 -2.51 -18.44
N VAL A 112 12.31 -2.37 -17.17
CA VAL A 112 13.72 -2.18 -16.78
C VAL A 112 14.59 -3.34 -17.26
N TRP A 113 14.08 -4.58 -17.18
CA TRP A 113 14.78 -5.74 -17.72
C TRP A 113 14.95 -5.67 -19.24
N MET A 114 13.90 -5.33 -19.98
CA MET A 114 13.94 -5.20 -21.44
C MET A 114 14.84 -4.04 -21.91
N ASP A 115 14.83 -2.91 -21.21
CA ASP A 115 15.73 -1.78 -21.45
C ASP A 115 17.18 -2.20 -21.24
N TRP A 116 17.46 -2.93 -20.14
CA TRP A 116 18.78 -3.50 -19.89
C TRP A 116 19.21 -4.47 -20.99
N GLN A 117 18.35 -5.39 -21.42
CA GLN A 117 18.67 -6.31 -22.52
C GLN A 117 18.97 -5.53 -23.81
N THR A 118 18.18 -4.51 -24.10
CA THR A 118 18.38 -3.64 -25.27
C THR A 118 19.74 -2.94 -25.22
N CYS A 119 20.13 -2.41 -24.06
CA CYS A 119 21.46 -1.83 -23.85
C CYS A 119 22.58 -2.89 -23.98
N PHE A 120 22.40 -4.07 -23.39
CA PHE A 120 23.39 -5.15 -23.40
C PHE A 120 23.66 -5.70 -24.80
N TYR A 121 22.62 -5.87 -25.63
CA TYR A 121 22.77 -6.42 -26.98
C TYR A 121 23.15 -5.36 -28.02
N ASN A 122 22.84 -4.08 -27.80
CA ASN A 122 23.23 -2.98 -28.70
C ASN A 122 24.61 -2.38 -28.39
N ASP A 123 25.14 -2.56 -27.17
CA ASP A 123 26.52 -2.22 -26.80
C ASP A 123 27.06 -3.24 -25.76
N PRO A 124 27.74 -4.32 -26.20
CA PRO A 124 28.15 -5.43 -25.34
C PRO A 124 29.32 -5.11 -24.39
N SER A 125 29.63 -3.83 -24.13
CA SER A 125 30.70 -3.47 -23.19
C SER A 125 30.32 -3.83 -21.74
N PRO A 126 31.25 -4.37 -20.91
CA PRO A 126 30.94 -4.89 -19.57
C PRO A 126 30.52 -3.82 -18.53
N THR A 127 30.42 -2.56 -18.91
CA THR A 127 30.29 -1.40 -18.02
C THR A 127 28.84 -1.01 -17.67
N ASN A 128 27.83 -1.63 -18.30
CA ASN A 128 26.42 -1.21 -18.19
C ASN A 128 25.55 -2.00 -17.19
N LEU A 129 26.15 -2.58 -16.13
CA LEU A 129 25.37 -3.28 -15.10
C LEU A 129 24.59 -2.27 -14.22
N PRO A 130 23.26 -2.40 -14.08
CA PRO A 130 22.48 -1.55 -13.19
C PRO A 130 22.79 -1.88 -11.72
N SER A 131 23.08 -0.85 -10.92
CA SER A 131 23.38 -0.96 -9.48
C SER A 131 22.28 -1.67 -8.67
N ALA A 132 21.07 -1.77 -9.20
CA ALA A 132 19.93 -2.48 -8.60
C ALA A 132 20.08 -4.02 -8.58
N LEU A 133 20.99 -4.59 -9.37
CA LEU A 133 21.26 -6.04 -9.41
C LEU A 133 22.46 -6.47 -8.57
N VAL A 134 23.22 -5.54 -7.99
CA VAL A 134 24.46 -5.82 -7.23
C VAL A 134 24.20 -6.13 -5.74
N SER A 135 22.97 -5.95 -5.24
CA SER A 135 22.67 -6.03 -3.79
C SER A 135 22.21 -7.40 -3.27
N THR A 136 22.43 -8.49 -4.01
CA THR A 136 22.23 -9.86 -3.48
C THR A 136 23.47 -10.71 -3.68
N THR A 137 24.48 -10.46 -2.86
CA THR A 137 25.46 -11.46 -2.40
C THR A 137 26.19 -10.86 -1.21
N ASN A 138 25.68 -11.17 -0.02
CA ASN A 138 26.42 -11.54 1.20
C ASN A 138 25.41 -11.91 2.29
#